data_AF-A0A925LT03-F1
#
_entry.id   AF-A0A925LT03-F1
#
_cell.length_a   1.000
_cell.length_b   1.000
_cell.length_c   1.000
_cell.angle_alpha   90.00
_cell.angle_beta   90.00
_cell.angle_gamma   90.00
#
_symmetry.space_group_name_H-M   'P 1'
#
loop_
_entity.id
_entity.type
_entity.pdbx_description
1 polymer ?
#
loop_
_entity_poly.entity_id
_entity_poly.type
_entity_poly.pdbx_seq_one_letter_code
_entity_poly.pdbx_strand_id
1 'polypeptide(L)'
;IRWVEQARVEAEPSHLAALEEFAARCYRRPLSATEKEELRSFYRTLREDDELTHEEAVQDTIVSMLISPLFFYRTDLAGSASEAVESPQRTPLTDLELASRLSYFLWSSMPDAQLLKQAADGHLHEPDVLLAETRRMLRDPRARAMAVEFAGNWLGFRRFEEHNSVDRARFPQFTDELRAAMFEEPVRFLEDIIRNDGSVMNCLYADYAFVNEPLAKHYGMEFPSGDDQWIRVEHAGTFRRGGLIPMSVFLTQNSPGLRTSPVKRGYWVVRRLLGEHIPAPPPNVPDLPEDESSLGELTLADALAKHREHASCAVCHNRFDAVGLIFENFGPVGELRSVDLGNRPVQTLATFPDGTSGSNLGDLRRYLKEHREQDFIENLCRKLLAFGLGRTLLLSDDLLVDAMTQKLQDNEYKFGSLIESIVTSPQFQTRRQ
;
A
#
# COMPACT_ATOMS: atom_id res chain seq x y z
N ILE A 1 29.03 -29.08 -35.61
CA ILE A 1 29.10 -27.70 -36.17
C ILE A 1 27.98 -27.51 -37.20
N ARG A 2 27.99 -28.16 -38.38
CA ARG A 2 26.89 -28.07 -39.37
C ARG A 2 25.48 -28.37 -38.83
N TRP A 3 25.32 -29.41 -38.00
CA TRP A 3 24.01 -29.73 -37.42
C TRP A 3 23.52 -28.66 -36.44
N VAL A 4 24.44 -27.95 -35.77
CA VAL A 4 24.10 -26.85 -34.83
C VAL A 4 23.68 -25.61 -35.62
N GLU A 5 24.37 -25.31 -36.73
CA GLU A 5 23.99 -24.23 -37.65
C GLU A 5 22.62 -24.50 -38.27
N GLN A 6 22.37 -25.73 -38.71
CA GLN A 6 21.07 -26.13 -39.23
C GLN A 6 19.97 -26.05 -38.17
N ALA A 7 20.21 -26.56 -36.96
CA ALA A 7 19.26 -26.46 -35.85
C ALA A 7 18.95 -24.99 -35.48
N ARG A 8 19.93 -24.09 -35.58
CA ARG A 8 19.72 -22.64 -35.36
C ARG A 8 18.77 -22.03 -36.39
N VAL A 9 18.95 -22.36 -37.67
CA VAL A 9 18.07 -21.89 -38.76
C VAL A 9 16.67 -22.46 -38.61
N GLU A 10 16.56 -23.76 -38.30
CA GLU A 10 15.28 -24.44 -38.07
C GLU A 10 14.50 -23.88 -36.86
N ALA A 11 15.20 -23.31 -35.88
CA ALA A 11 14.59 -22.70 -34.70
C ALA A 11 14.06 -21.27 -34.93
N GLU A 12 14.54 -20.53 -35.93
CA GLU A 12 14.18 -19.11 -36.14
C GLU A 12 12.65 -18.87 -36.19
N PRO A 13 11.82 -19.68 -36.89
CA PRO A 13 10.37 -19.47 -36.91
C PRO A 13 9.73 -19.59 -35.52
N SER A 14 10.25 -20.47 -34.67
CA SER A 14 9.76 -20.63 -33.29
C SER A 14 10.13 -19.45 -32.41
N HIS A 15 11.32 -18.87 -32.59
CA HIS A 15 11.73 -17.66 -31.89
C HIS A 15 10.90 -16.45 -32.31
N LEU A 16 10.57 -16.31 -33.60
CA LEU A 16 9.66 -15.26 -34.07
C LEU A 16 8.26 -15.40 -33.50
N ALA A 17 7.75 -16.64 -33.36
CA ALA A 17 6.48 -16.88 -32.68
C ALA A 17 6.54 -16.51 -31.19
N ALA A 18 7.65 -16.81 -30.51
CA ALA A 18 7.87 -16.40 -29.12
C ALA A 18 7.97 -14.87 -28.97
N LEU A 19 8.52 -14.16 -29.96
CA LEU A 19 8.52 -12.70 -30.00
C LEU A 19 7.10 -12.12 -30.14
N GLU A 20 6.25 -12.72 -30.97
CA GLU A 20 4.83 -12.33 -31.04
C GLU A 20 4.11 -12.55 -29.70
N GLU A 21 4.37 -13.67 -29.03
CA GLU A 21 3.79 -13.95 -27.71
C GLU A 21 4.29 -12.94 -26.66
N PHE A 22 5.59 -12.63 -26.69
CA PHE A 22 6.17 -11.63 -25.80
C PHE A 22 5.60 -10.23 -26.05
N ALA A 23 5.46 -9.82 -27.32
CA ALA A 23 4.80 -8.57 -27.69
C ALA A 23 3.34 -8.51 -27.22
N ALA A 24 2.57 -9.59 -27.38
CA ALA A 24 1.19 -9.66 -26.89
C ALA A 24 1.12 -9.47 -25.36
N ARG A 25 2.10 -10.01 -24.61
CA ARG A 25 2.23 -9.81 -23.17
C ARG A 25 2.61 -8.37 -22.82
N CYS A 26 3.58 -7.77 -23.51
CA CYS A 26 3.97 -6.37 -23.34
C CYS A 26 2.79 -5.42 -23.56
N TYR A 27 1.99 -5.68 -24.59
CA TYR A 27 0.85 -4.82 -24.95
C TYR A 27 -0.45 -5.21 -24.24
N ARG A 28 -0.43 -6.31 -23.47
CA ARG A 28 -1.54 -6.82 -22.64
C ARG A 28 -2.79 -7.16 -23.46
N ARG A 29 -2.61 -7.53 -24.73
CA ARG A 29 -3.69 -7.93 -25.64
C ARG A 29 -3.18 -8.80 -26.78
N PRO A 30 -4.06 -9.56 -27.44
CA PRO A 30 -3.73 -10.18 -28.72
C PRO A 30 -3.23 -9.13 -29.72
N LEU A 31 -2.17 -9.48 -30.47
CA LEU A 31 -1.69 -8.67 -31.58
C LEU A 31 -2.64 -8.78 -32.77
N SER A 32 -2.90 -7.65 -33.43
CA SER A 32 -3.55 -7.63 -34.74
C SER A 32 -2.64 -8.26 -35.80
N ALA A 33 -3.22 -8.66 -36.94
CA ALA A 33 -2.45 -9.17 -38.07
C ALA A 33 -1.40 -8.16 -38.56
N THR A 34 -1.75 -6.87 -38.55
CA THR A 34 -0.84 -5.78 -38.93
C THR A 34 0.33 -5.68 -37.97
N GLU A 35 0.10 -5.67 -36.65
CA GLU A 35 1.19 -5.56 -35.66
C GLU A 35 2.14 -6.77 -35.70
N LYS A 36 1.61 -7.97 -35.98
CA LYS A 36 2.46 -9.15 -36.19
C LYS A 36 3.37 -8.99 -37.40
N GLU A 37 2.82 -8.48 -38.50
CA GLU A 37 3.61 -8.26 -39.70
C GLU A 37 4.61 -7.11 -39.53
N GLU A 38 4.24 -6.03 -38.84
CA GLU A 38 5.16 -4.93 -38.51
C GLU A 38 6.35 -5.42 -37.68
N LEU A 39 6.09 -6.26 -36.66
CA LEU A 39 7.14 -6.86 -35.83
C LEU A 39 8.04 -7.78 -36.64
N ARG A 40 7.47 -8.65 -37.48
CA ARG A 40 8.24 -9.53 -38.37
C ARG A 40 9.04 -8.74 -39.41
N SER A 41 8.47 -7.66 -39.94
CA SER A 41 9.12 -6.80 -40.90
C SER A 41 10.29 -6.06 -40.27
N PHE A 42 10.11 -5.54 -39.05
CA PHE A 42 11.21 -4.92 -38.29
C PHE A 42 12.36 -5.90 -38.07
N TYR A 43 12.06 -7.12 -37.62
CA TYR A 43 13.07 -8.17 -37.51
C TYR A 43 13.78 -8.47 -38.84
N ARG A 44 13.04 -8.55 -39.97
CA ARG A 44 13.66 -8.77 -41.29
C ARG A 44 14.57 -7.62 -41.69
N THR A 45 14.16 -6.36 -41.50
CA THR A 45 15.02 -5.19 -41.74
C THR A 45 16.32 -5.27 -40.95
N LEU A 46 16.26 -5.63 -39.66
CA LEU A 46 17.47 -5.83 -38.84
C LEU A 46 18.40 -6.92 -39.39
N ARG A 47 17.85 -7.99 -39.97
CA ARG A 47 18.63 -9.11 -40.55
C ARG A 47 19.18 -8.81 -41.95
N GLU A 48 18.40 -8.15 -42.79
CA GLU A 48 18.66 -7.99 -44.23
C GLU A 48 19.35 -6.67 -44.55
N ASP A 49 18.92 -5.58 -43.92
CA ASP A 49 19.43 -4.23 -44.22
C ASP A 49 20.56 -3.82 -43.26
N ASP A 50 20.42 -4.12 -41.96
CA ASP A 50 21.41 -3.78 -40.93
C ASP A 50 22.45 -4.91 -40.70
N GLU A 51 22.32 -6.03 -41.41
CA GLU A 51 23.21 -7.19 -41.40
C GLU A 51 23.44 -7.81 -39.99
N LEU A 52 22.49 -7.62 -39.06
CA LEU A 52 22.60 -8.18 -37.71
C LEU A 52 22.46 -9.71 -37.70
N THR A 53 23.08 -10.35 -36.72
CA THR A 53 22.85 -11.77 -36.45
C THR A 53 21.42 -12.03 -35.95
N HIS A 54 20.97 -13.29 -35.98
CA HIS A 54 19.67 -13.67 -35.42
C HIS A 54 19.48 -13.19 -33.97
N GLU A 55 20.51 -13.37 -33.15
CA GLU A 55 20.47 -13.07 -31.73
C GLU A 55 20.38 -11.56 -31.48
N GLU A 56 21.19 -10.76 -32.18
CA GLU A 56 21.14 -9.30 -32.13
C GLU A 56 19.80 -8.76 -32.63
N ALA A 57 19.27 -9.27 -33.75
CA ALA A 57 17.98 -8.84 -34.27
C ALA A 57 16.82 -9.18 -33.31
N VAL A 58 16.85 -10.35 -32.66
CA VAL A 58 15.89 -10.73 -31.61
C VAL A 58 16.01 -9.79 -30.41
N GLN A 59 17.23 -9.49 -29.96
CA GLN A 59 17.50 -8.57 -28.86
C GLN A 59 16.93 -7.18 -29.15
N ASP A 60 17.21 -6.62 -30.33
CA ASP A 60 16.75 -5.28 -30.72
C ASP A 60 15.23 -5.24 -30.93
N THR A 61 14.64 -6.33 -31.41
CA THR A 61 13.17 -6.47 -31.47
C THR A 61 12.54 -6.45 -30.07
N ILE A 62 13.14 -7.14 -29.08
CA ILE A 62 12.70 -7.09 -27.68
C ILE A 62 12.86 -5.67 -27.13
N VAL A 63 14.00 -5.01 -27.36
CA VAL A 63 14.25 -3.63 -26.92
C VAL A 63 13.17 -2.70 -27.47
N SER A 64 12.87 -2.80 -28.77
CA SER A 64 11.80 -2.02 -29.43
C SER A 64 10.44 -2.17 -28.73
N MET A 65 10.07 -3.40 -28.34
CA MET A 65 8.84 -3.65 -27.57
C MET A 65 8.87 -3.04 -26.18
N LEU A 66 10.00 -3.17 -25.47
CA LEU A 66 10.19 -2.64 -24.11
C LEU A 66 10.28 -1.11 -24.07
N ILE A 67 10.62 -0.46 -25.18
CA ILE A 67 10.61 1.00 -25.28
C ILE A 67 9.32 1.57 -25.88
N SER A 68 8.39 0.70 -26.30
CA SER A 68 7.13 1.11 -26.90
C SER A 68 6.21 1.83 -25.91
N PRO A 69 5.50 2.90 -26.32
CA PRO A 69 4.46 3.51 -25.51
C PRO A 69 3.38 2.52 -25.04
N LEU A 70 3.11 1.47 -25.84
CA LEU A 70 2.13 0.41 -25.51
C LEU A 70 2.59 -0.47 -24.32
N PHE A 71 3.89 -0.47 -24.02
CA PHE A 71 4.45 -1.13 -22.85
C PHE A 71 4.52 -0.17 -21.65
N PHE A 72 5.17 0.99 -21.81
CA PHE A 72 5.42 1.92 -20.71
C PHE A 72 4.16 2.53 -20.11
N TYR A 73 3.18 2.83 -20.96
CA TYR A 73 1.97 3.52 -20.55
C TYR A 73 0.77 2.57 -20.61
N ARG A 74 -0.23 2.81 -19.77
CA ARG A 74 -1.56 2.25 -19.93
C ARG A 74 -2.39 3.21 -20.78
N THR A 75 -1.98 3.38 -22.04
CA THR A 75 -2.66 4.27 -23.01
C THR A 75 -4.09 3.82 -23.28
N ASP A 76 -4.38 2.54 -23.08
CA ASP A 76 -5.70 1.92 -23.13
C ASP A 76 -6.68 2.55 -22.12
N LEU A 77 -6.18 3.10 -21.02
CA LEU A 77 -7.02 3.79 -20.01
C LEU A 77 -7.13 5.30 -20.23
N ALA A 78 -6.21 5.90 -20.99
CA ALA A 78 -6.31 7.27 -21.45
C ALA A 78 -7.23 7.27 -22.68
N GLY A 79 -8.38 7.95 -22.66
CA GLY A 79 -9.16 8.12 -23.88
C GLY A 79 -8.26 8.69 -24.99
N SER A 80 -8.54 8.38 -26.26
CA SER A 80 -7.94 9.14 -27.36
C SER A 80 -8.16 10.62 -27.06
N ALA A 81 -7.08 11.41 -26.95
CA ALA A 81 -7.12 12.84 -26.70
C ALA A 81 -7.64 13.59 -27.94
N SER A 82 -8.83 13.21 -28.40
CA SER A 82 -9.50 13.74 -29.57
C SER A 82 -10.86 14.22 -29.13
N GLU A 83 -10.99 15.54 -29.19
CA GLU A 83 -12.18 16.37 -29.07
C GLU A 83 -12.59 16.77 -27.64
N ALA A 84 -12.59 18.08 -27.42
CA ALA A 84 -13.15 18.73 -26.26
C ALA A 84 -14.66 18.50 -26.23
N VAL A 85 -15.09 17.46 -25.53
CA VAL A 85 -16.52 17.22 -25.28
C VAL A 85 -16.96 18.13 -24.13
N GLU A 86 -18.02 18.92 -24.35
CA GLU A 86 -18.58 19.90 -23.40
C GLU A 86 -19.15 19.28 -22.11
N SER A 87 -19.08 17.96 -21.95
CA SER A 87 -19.49 17.23 -20.75
C SER A 87 -18.63 15.98 -20.60
N PRO A 88 -18.19 15.61 -19.38
CA PRO A 88 -17.39 14.41 -19.19
C PRO A 88 -18.21 13.17 -19.53
N GLN A 89 -18.06 12.65 -20.75
CA GLN A 89 -18.71 11.44 -21.20
C GLN A 89 -18.02 10.24 -20.52
N ARG A 90 -18.82 9.37 -19.91
CA ARG A 90 -18.35 8.07 -19.43
C ARG A 90 -18.44 7.09 -20.58
N THR A 91 -17.31 6.55 -21.00
CA THR A 91 -17.25 5.51 -22.03
C THR A 91 -16.90 4.18 -21.37
N PRO A 92 -17.66 3.11 -21.59
CA PRO A 92 -17.28 1.77 -21.12
C PRO A 92 -15.86 1.40 -21.54
N LEU A 93 -15.15 0.71 -20.66
CA LEU A 93 -13.92 0.04 -21.03
C LEU A 93 -14.26 -1.16 -21.93
N THR A 94 -13.35 -1.50 -22.83
CA THR A 94 -13.37 -2.83 -23.47
C THR A 94 -12.98 -3.90 -22.45
N ASP A 95 -13.29 -5.17 -22.73
CA ASP A 95 -12.89 -6.26 -21.84
C ASP A 95 -11.37 -6.34 -21.62
N LEU A 96 -10.57 -6.05 -22.67
CA LEU A 96 -9.11 -6.04 -22.59
C LEU A 96 -8.59 -4.91 -21.66
N GLU A 97 -9.20 -3.73 -21.76
CA GLU A 97 -8.90 -2.60 -20.86
C GLU A 97 -9.34 -2.87 -19.43
N LEU A 98 -10.48 -3.53 -19.24
CA LEU A 98 -10.96 -3.93 -17.92
C LEU A 98 -10.02 -4.97 -17.29
N ALA A 99 -9.54 -5.95 -18.05
CA ALA A 99 -8.52 -6.90 -17.61
C ALA A 99 -7.20 -6.21 -17.22
N SER A 100 -6.74 -5.26 -18.05
CA SER A 100 -5.57 -4.42 -17.77
C SER A 100 -5.76 -3.61 -16.49
N ARG A 101 -6.91 -2.96 -16.29
CA ARG A 101 -7.19 -2.20 -15.07
C ARG A 101 -7.27 -3.10 -13.84
N LEU A 102 -7.97 -4.23 -13.91
CA LEU A 102 -8.14 -5.19 -12.82
C LEU A 102 -6.79 -5.78 -12.36
N SER A 103 -5.96 -6.23 -13.31
CA SER A 103 -4.65 -6.80 -13.01
C SER A 103 -3.69 -5.82 -12.36
N TYR A 104 -3.64 -4.56 -12.82
CA TYR A 104 -2.79 -3.56 -12.17
C TYR A 104 -3.33 -3.11 -10.82
N PHE A 105 -4.66 -3.07 -10.66
CA PHE A 105 -5.28 -2.78 -9.37
C PHE A 105 -4.92 -3.84 -8.31
N LEU A 106 -5.01 -5.13 -8.66
CA LEU A 106 -4.84 -6.23 -7.70
C LEU A 106 -3.40 -6.76 -7.61
N TRP A 107 -2.66 -6.77 -8.72
CA TRP A 107 -1.33 -7.38 -8.81
C TRP A 107 -0.22 -6.41 -9.17
N SER A 108 -0.54 -5.15 -9.50
CA SER A 108 0.43 -4.17 -10.02
C SER A 108 1.28 -4.75 -11.16
N SER A 109 0.65 -5.62 -11.97
CA SER A 109 1.27 -6.34 -13.07
C SER A 109 0.24 -6.65 -14.14
N MET A 110 0.70 -7.17 -15.28
CA MET A 110 -0.14 -7.53 -16.43
C MET A 110 -1.17 -8.63 -16.10
N PRO A 111 -2.29 -8.73 -16.85
CA PRO A 111 -3.22 -9.83 -16.70
C PRO A 111 -2.54 -11.16 -17.03
N ASP A 112 -2.93 -12.23 -16.34
CA ASP A 112 -2.48 -13.57 -16.71
C ASP A 112 -3.27 -14.12 -17.90
N ALA A 113 -2.82 -15.27 -18.42
CA ALA A 113 -3.43 -15.89 -19.60
C ALA A 113 -4.92 -16.18 -19.42
N GLN A 114 -5.36 -16.55 -18.20
CA GLN A 114 -6.76 -16.81 -17.90
C GLN A 114 -7.61 -15.54 -18.00
N LEU A 115 -7.20 -14.46 -17.30
CA LEU A 115 -7.93 -13.18 -17.35
C LEU A 115 -7.93 -12.60 -18.77
N LEU A 116 -6.79 -12.69 -19.46
CA LEU A 116 -6.67 -12.20 -20.83
C LEU A 116 -7.57 -12.98 -21.80
N LYS A 117 -7.70 -14.30 -21.60
CA LYS A 117 -8.61 -15.12 -22.40
C LYS A 117 -10.07 -14.73 -22.17
N GLN A 118 -10.51 -14.60 -20.92
CA GLN A 118 -11.89 -14.17 -20.62
C GLN A 118 -12.20 -12.80 -21.25
N ALA A 119 -11.21 -11.91 -21.26
CA ALA A 119 -11.35 -10.62 -21.90
C ALA A 119 -11.39 -10.70 -23.43
N ALA A 120 -10.51 -11.50 -24.04
CA ALA A 120 -10.48 -11.68 -25.50
C ALA A 120 -11.74 -12.37 -26.04
N ASP A 121 -12.34 -13.26 -25.25
CA ASP A 121 -13.59 -13.95 -25.57
C ASP A 121 -14.84 -13.07 -25.34
N GLY A 122 -14.70 -11.88 -24.73
CA GLY A 122 -15.79 -10.92 -24.53
C GLY A 122 -16.69 -11.20 -23.32
N HIS A 123 -16.24 -12.03 -22.37
CA HIS A 123 -17.04 -12.43 -21.21
C HIS A 123 -16.76 -11.60 -19.94
N LEU A 124 -15.74 -10.73 -19.93
CA LEU A 124 -15.26 -10.13 -18.67
C LEU A 124 -16.24 -9.10 -18.07
N HIS A 125 -17.11 -8.50 -18.88
CA HIS A 125 -18.21 -7.66 -18.37
C HIS A 125 -19.36 -8.45 -17.75
N GLU A 126 -19.41 -9.77 -17.88
CA GLU A 126 -20.40 -10.59 -17.18
C GLU A 126 -20.12 -10.55 -15.67
N PRO A 127 -21.10 -10.12 -14.84
CA PRO A 127 -20.85 -9.90 -13.41
C PRO A 127 -20.26 -11.11 -12.68
N ASP A 128 -20.76 -12.31 -12.98
CA ASP A 128 -20.28 -13.54 -12.33
C ASP A 128 -18.84 -13.90 -12.75
N VAL A 129 -18.48 -13.65 -14.01
CA VAL A 129 -17.12 -13.87 -14.53
C VAL A 129 -16.14 -12.87 -13.89
N LEU A 130 -16.50 -11.59 -13.86
CA LEU A 130 -15.67 -10.55 -13.25
C LEU A 130 -15.41 -10.83 -11.76
N LEU A 131 -16.45 -11.21 -11.02
CA LEU A 131 -16.34 -11.53 -9.59
C LEU A 131 -15.53 -12.82 -9.37
N ALA A 132 -15.70 -13.85 -10.21
CA ALA A 132 -14.93 -15.07 -10.13
C ALA A 132 -13.43 -14.82 -10.36
N GLU A 133 -13.07 -14.07 -11.41
CA GLU A 133 -11.69 -13.68 -11.67
C GLU A 133 -11.12 -12.81 -10.55
N THR A 134 -11.88 -11.82 -10.07
CA THR A 134 -11.47 -10.96 -8.95
C THR A 134 -11.12 -11.78 -7.70
N ARG A 135 -11.99 -12.71 -7.29
CA ARG A 135 -11.76 -13.58 -6.12
C ARG A 135 -10.57 -14.51 -6.33
N ARG A 136 -10.40 -15.08 -7.52
CA ARG A 136 -9.22 -15.88 -7.87
C ARG A 136 -7.94 -15.07 -7.71
N MET A 137 -7.94 -13.85 -8.24
CA MET A 137 -6.78 -12.98 -8.22
C MET A 137 -6.39 -12.52 -6.81
N LEU A 138 -7.37 -12.27 -5.93
CA LEU A 138 -7.12 -11.93 -4.53
C LEU A 138 -6.45 -13.06 -3.74
N ARG A 139 -6.64 -14.33 -4.12
CA ARG A 139 -6.02 -15.49 -3.46
C ARG A 139 -4.60 -15.79 -3.96
N ASP A 140 -4.26 -15.30 -5.15
CA ASP A 140 -2.97 -15.49 -5.79
C ASP A 140 -1.85 -14.76 -5.01
N PRO A 141 -0.63 -15.34 -4.89
CA PRO A 141 0.49 -14.68 -4.22
C PRO A 141 0.81 -13.27 -4.75
N ARG A 142 0.49 -12.97 -6.02
CA ARG A 142 0.67 -11.63 -6.60
C ARG A 142 -0.21 -10.57 -5.94
N ALA A 143 -1.28 -10.93 -5.22
CA ALA A 143 -2.11 -10.00 -4.45
C ALA A 143 -1.33 -9.29 -3.33
N ARG A 144 -0.17 -9.82 -2.94
CA ARG A 144 0.83 -9.14 -2.10
C ARG A 144 1.15 -7.73 -2.61
N ALA A 145 1.09 -7.51 -3.92
CA ALA A 145 1.31 -6.19 -4.50
C ALA A 145 0.38 -5.12 -3.92
N MET A 146 -0.86 -5.44 -3.56
CA MET A 146 -1.74 -4.46 -2.90
C MET A 146 -1.23 -4.05 -1.51
N ALA A 147 -0.69 -4.99 -0.74
CA ALA A 147 -0.12 -4.69 0.57
C ALA A 147 1.12 -3.78 0.44
N VAL A 148 1.94 -3.98 -0.59
CA VAL A 148 3.12 -3.15 -0.85
C VAL A 148 2.74 -1.79 -1.46
N GLU A 149 1.98 -1.79 -2.54
CA GLU A 149 1.71 -0.62 -3.37
C GLU A 149 0.56 0.22 -2.82
N PHE A 150 -0.60 -0.36 -2.55
CA PHE A 150 -1.72 0.40 -2.00
C PHE A 150 -1.42 0.82 -0.56
N ALA A 151 -1.17 -0.14 0.33
CA ALA A 151 -1.04 0.20 1.74
C ALA A 151 0.27 0.91 2.06
N GLY A 152 1.37 0.59 1.38
CA GLY A 152 2.63 1.32 1.51
C GLY A 152 2.50 2.81 1.21
N ASN A 153 1.74 3.17 0.16
CA ASN A 153 1.47 4.59 -0.18
C ASN A 153 0.42 5.22 0.76
N TRP A 154 -0.66 4.50 1.08
CA TRP A 154 -1.72 4.97 1.95
C TRP A 154 -1.19 5.27 3.36
N LEU A 155 -0.58 4.28 4.00
CA LEU A 155 -0.09 4.34 5.37
C LEU A 155 1.29 5.01 5.47
N GLY A 156 1.99 5.13 4.34
CA GLY A 156 3.21 5.93 4.21
C GLY A 156 4.51 5.18 4.46
N PHE A 157 4.50 3.86 4.63
CA PHE A 157 5.70 3.07 4.94
C PHE A 157 6.46 2.58 3.70
N ARG A 158 6.03 2.87 2.48
CA ARG A 158 6.64 2.35 1.24
C ARG A 158 8.15 2.57 1.14
N ARG A 159 8.66 3.68 1.67
CA ARG A 159 10.08 4.04 1.69
C ARG A 159 10.73 3.88 3.06
N PHE A 160 10.14 3.07 3.95
CA PHE A 160 10.66 2.90 5.30
C PHE A 160 12.07 2.28 5.29
N GLU A 161 12.41 1.50 4.27
CA GLU A 161 13.76 0.97 4.14
C GLU A 161 14.82 2.04 3.86
N GLU A 162 14.43 3.22 3.39
CA GLU A 162 15.34 4.36 3.22
C GLU A 162 15.45 5.20 4.51
N HIS A 163 14.72 4.84 5.57
CA HIS A 163 14.63 5.60 6.81
C HIS A 163 15.90 5.46 7.67
N ASN A 164 16.69 6.53 7.70
CA ASN A 164 17.98 6.59 8.39
C ASN A 164 18.06 7.70 9.45
N SER A 165 16.93 8.24 9.92
CA SER A 165 16.99 9.28 10.95
C SER A 165 17.30 8.75 12.35
N VAL A 166 17.17 7.44 12.61
CA VAL A 166 17.49 6.84 13.91
C VAL A 166 18.99 6.92 14.19
N ASP A 167 19.35 7.42 15.38
CA ASP A 167 20.74 7.40 15.84
C ASP A 167 21.13 5.98 16.26
N ARG A 168 21.89 5.29 15.42
CA ARG A 168 22.33 3.91 15.70
C ARG A 168 23.41 3.79 16.78
N ALA A 169 24.08 4.88 17.16
CA ALA A 169 24.98 4.87 18.31
C ALA A 169 24.17 4.85 19.62
N ARG A 170 23.03 5.55 19.66
CA ARG A 170 22.09 5.52 20.79
C ARG A 170 21.20 4.28 20.79
N PHE A 171 20.80 3.80 19.61
CA PHE A 171 19.91 2.66 19.41
C PHE A 171 20.60 1.56 18.57
N PRO A 172 21.62 0.86 19.11
CA PRO A 172 22.37 -0.15 18.37
C PRO A 172 21.53 -1.36 17.95
N GLN A 173 20.36 -1.56 18.55
CA GLN A 173 19.40 -2.58 18.13
C GLN A 173 18.70 -2.27 16.80
N PHE A 174 18.72 -1.01 16.32
CA PHE A 174 18.16 -0.64 15.02
C PHE A 174 19.13 -0.99 13.88
N THR A 175 19.21 -2.28 13.57
CA THR A 175 20.01 -2.81 12.47
C THR A 175 19.25 -2.76 11.15
N ASP A 176 19.94 -3.00 10.03
CA ASP A 176 19.28 -3.06 8.72
C ASP A 176 18.32 -4.25 8.61
N GLU A 177 18.62 -5.37 9.28
CA GLU A 177 17.74 -6.54 9.37
C GLU A 177 16.44 -6.21 10.13
N LEU A 178 16.54 -5.49 11.25
CA LEU A 178 15.35 -5.05 11.98
C LEU A 178 14.54 -4.04 11.16
N ARG A 179 15.19 -3.11 10.45
CA ARG A 179 14.52 -2.14 9.58
C ARG A 179 13.76 -2.83 8.44
N ALA A 180 14.36 -3.83 7.80
CA ALA A 180 13.70 -4.64 6.77
C ALA A 180 12.52 -5.43 7.37
N ALA A 181 12.68 -6.01 8.57
CA ALA A 181 11.60 -6.71 9.24
C ALA A 181 10.42 -5.78 9.60
N MET A 182 10.69 -4.58 10.09
CA MET A 182 9.64 -3.58 10.34
C MET A 182 8.87 -3.21 9.06
N PHE A 183 9.54 -3.10 7.91
CA PHE A 183 8.86 -2.87 6.63
C PHE A 183 7.95 -4.04 6.23
N GLU A 184 8.41 -5.28 6.46
CA GLU A 184 7.70 -6.50 6.06
C GLU A 184 6.48 -6.84 6.93
N GLU A 185 6.49 -6.46 8.22
CA GLU A 185 5.36 -6.69 9.14
C GLU A 185 3.99 -6.21 8.60
N PRO A 186 3.80 -4.93 8.23
CA PRO A 186 2.52 -4.45 7.69
C PRO A 186 2.20 -5.10 6.34
N VAL A 187 3.20 -5.43 5.52
CA VAL A 187 2.98 -6.09 4.23
C VAL A 187 2.38 -7.46 4.43
N ARG A 188 2.96 -8.28 5.32
CA ARG A 188 2.47 -9.63 5.62
C ARG A 188 1.13 -9.62 6.32
N PHE A 189 0.94 -8.70 7.27
CA PHE A 189 -0.33 -8.52 7.96
C PHE A 189 -1.47 -8.22 6.98
N LEU A 190 -1.25 -7.30 6.03
CA LEU A 190 -2.26 -6.95 5.04
C LEU A 190 -2.41 -8.02 3.97
N GLU A 191 -1.33 -8.68 3.55
CA GLU A 191 -1.39 -9.82 2.64
C GLU A 191 -2.30 -10.93 3.21
N ASP A 192 -2.21 -11.23 4.51
CA ASP A 192 -3.09 -12.18 5.20
C ASP A 192 -4.56 -11.76 5.12
N ILE A 193 -4.87 -10.50 5.44
CA ILE A 193 -6.24 -9.95 5.33
C ILE A 193 -6.75 -10.05 3.88
N ILE A 194 -5.93 -9.75 2.90
CA ILE A 194 -6.33 -9.74 1.48
C ILE A 194 -6.61 -11.16 0.99
N ARG A 195 -5.65 -12.08 1.20
CA ARG A 195 -5.70 -13.43 0.60
C ARG A 195 -6.69 -14.35 1.31
N ASN A 196 -6.89 -14.14 2.61
CA ASN A 196 -7.82 -14.93 3.42
C ASN A 196 -9.20 -14.28 3.58
N ASP A 197 -9.46 -13.19 2.86
CA ASP A 197 -10.69 -12.41 2.98
C ASP A 197 -11.00 -12.10 4.47
N GLY A 198 -10.00 -11.54 5.14
CA GLY A 198 -10.05 -11.12 6.53
C GLY A 198 -10.91 -9.87 6.71
N SER A 199 -11.36 -9.66 7.95
CA SER A 199 -12.03 -8.41 8.31
C SER A 199 -11.02 -7.26 8.29
N VAL A 200 -11.35 -6.15 7.60
CA VAL A 200 -10.50 -4.95 7.60
C VAL A 200 -10.42 -4.27 8.96
N MET A 201 -11.34 -4.59 9.89
CA MET A 201 -11.29 -4.13 11.27
C MET A 201 -10.10 -4.69 12.05
N ASN A 202 -9.50 -5.79 11.56
CA ASN A 202 -8.25 -6.31 12.10
C ASN A 202 -7.12 -5.26 12.06
N CYS A 203 -7.14 -4.33 11.11
CA CYS A 203 -6.20 -3.20 11.06
C CYS A 203 -6.16 -2.39 12.37
N LEU A 204 -7.29 -2.29 13.09
CA LEU A 204 -7.38 -1.57 14.36
C LEU A 204 -7.32 -2.51 15.58
N TYR A 205 -7.96 -3.68 15.49
CA TYR A 205 -8.31 -4.48 16.66
C TYR A 205 -7.73 -5.90 16.67
N ALA A 206 -6.92 -6.29 15.68
CA ALA A 206 -6.30 -7.61 15.69
C ALA A 206 -5.44 -7.82 16.95
N ASP A 207 -5.49 -9.05 17.47
CA ASP A 207 -4.65 -9.52 18.58
C ASP A 207 -3.57 -10.49 18.08
N TYR A 208 -3.13 -10.33 16.84
CA TYR A 208 -2.04 -11.10 16.23
C TYR A 208 -1.06 -10.20 15.49
N ALA A 209 0.17 -10.67 15.34
CA ALA A 209 1.24 -10.02 14.59
C ALA A 209 1.99 -11.04 13.73
N PHE A 210 2.68 -10.55 12.70
CA PHE A 210 3.62 -11.35 11.92
C PHE A 210 5.04 -10.92 12.28
N VAL A 211 5.90 -11.88 12.63
CA VAL A 211 7.28 -11.60 13.04
C VAL A 211 8.25 -12.62 12.46
N ASN A 212 9.48 -12.19 12.20
CA ASN A 212 10.66 -13.04 12.07
C ASN A 212 11.55 -12.86 13.32
N GLU A 213 12.68 -13.56 13.41
CA GLU A 213 13.55 -13.54 14.60
C GLU A 213 13.96 -12.11 15.06
N PRO A 214 14.47 -11.20 14.18
CA PRO A 214 14.83 -9.85 14.60
C PRO A 214 13.67 -9.06 15.20
N LEU A 215 12.48 -9.14 14.59
CA LEU A 215 11.31 -8.40 15.05
C LEU A 215 10.71 -9.01 16.32
N ALA A 216 10.68 -10.34 16.43
CA ALA A 216 10.24 -11.04 17.63
C ALA A 216 11.11 -10.65 18.84
N LYS A 217 12.44 -10.66 18.67
CA LYS A 217 13.38 -10.18 19.69
C LYS A 217 13.12 -8.72 20.07
N HIS A 218 12.88 -7.86 19.09
CA HIS A 218 12.56 -6.44 19.33
C HIS A 218 11.23 -6.26 20.09
N TYR A 219 10.26 -7.14 19.88
CA TYR A 219 8.97 -7.14 20.58
C TYR A 219 8.96 -7.90 21.91
N GLY A 220 10.05 -8.60 22.23
CA GLY A 220 10.12 -9.48 23.40
C GLY A 220 9.28 -10.75 23.26
N MET A 221 8.97 -11.16 22.02
CA MET A 221 8.25 -12.39 21.71
C MET A 221 9.22 -13.58 21.64
N GLU A 222 8.75 -14.74 22.06
CA GLU A 222 9.47 -15.99 21.82
C GLU A 222 9.48 -16.33 20.33
N PHE A 223 10.61 -16.82 19.84
CA PHE A 223 10.77 -17.19 18.44
C PHE A 223 11.51 -18.54 18.34
N PRO A 224 11.00 -19.53 17.58
CA PRO A 224 11.65 -20.83 17.44
C PRO A 224 13.07 -20.71 16.86
N SER A 225 14.05 -21.35 17.49
CA SER A 225 15.44 -21.29 17.03
C SER A 225 15.63 -21.97 15.67
N GLY A 226 16.40 -21.33 14.78
CA GLY A 226 16.80 -21.90 13.48
C GLY A 226 15.76 -21.74 12.36
N ASP A 227 14.74 -20.91 12.57
CA ASP A 227 13.77 -20.56 11.54
C ASP A 227 14.05 -19.15 10.99
N ASP A 228 14.47 -19.04 9.73
CA ASP A 228 14.59 -17.73 9.06
C ASP A 228 13.24 -17.25 8.48
N GLN A 229 12.15 -18.00 8.74
CA GLN A 229 10.82 -17.69 8.21
C GLN A 229 10.03 -16.73 9.10
N TRP A 230 8.90 -16.30 8.55
CA TRP A 230 7.94 -15.46 9.23
C TRP A 230 6.86 -16.31 9.86
N ILE A 231 6.53 -16.04 11.13
CA ILE A 231 5.45 -16.71 11.84
C ILE A 231 4.36 -15.71 12.22
N ARG A 232 3.13 -16.23 12.33
CA ARG A 232 2.01 -15.50 12.93
C ARG A 232 1.97 -15.81 14.43
N VAL A 233 2.01 -14.78 15.25
CA VAL A 233 1.91 -14.87 16.72
C VAL A 233 0.55 -14.37 17.15
N GLU A 234 -0.25 -15.25 17.74
CA GLU A 234 -1.52 -14.92 18.40
C GLU A 234 -1.28 -14.29 19.77
N HIS A 235 -2.30 -13.64 20.34
CA HIS A 235 -2.23 -12.94 21.63
C HIS A 235 -1.14 -11.87 21.69
N ALA A 236 -0.89 -11.20 20.56
CA ALA A 236 0.14 -10.19 20.39
C ALA A 236 -0.06 -8.97 21.34
N GLY A 237 -1.28 -8.74 21.82
CA GLY A 237 -1.61 -7.73 22.82
C GLY A 237 -0.88 -7.91 24.16
N THR A 238 -0.47 -9.14 24.51
CA THR A 238 0.40 -9.40 25.68
C THR A 238 1.76 -8.71 25.57
N PHE A 239 2.22 -8.46 24.33
CA PHE A 239 3.42 -7.72 23.99
C PHE A 239 3.13 -6.26 23.59
N ARG A 240 1.89 -5.79 23.83
CA ARG A 240 1.35 -4.49 23.37
C ARG A 240 1.40 -4.31 21.85
N ARG A 241 1.26 -5.41 21.11
CA ARG A 241 1.20 -5.44 19.64
C ARG A 241 -0.19 -5.84 19.14
N GLY A 242 -0.31 -6.04 17.83
CA GLY A 242 -1.53 -6.44 17.15
C GLY A 242 -2.18 -5.30 16.37
N GLY A 243 -2.67 -5.61 15.17
CA GLY A 243 -3.14 -4.59 14.23
C GLY A 243 -2.02 -3.65 13.79
N LEU A 244 -2.38 -2.61 13.03
CA LEU A 244 -1.40 -1.68 12.42
C LEU A 244 -0.83 -0.69 13.44
N ILE A 245 -1.67 -0.15 14.32
CA ILE A 245 -1.35 1.01 15.15
C ILE A 245 -0.04 0.86 15.96
N PRO A 246 0.20 -0.27 16.68
CA PRO A 246 1.40 -0.40 17.51
C PRO A 246 2.62 -0.99 16.78
N MET A 247 2.61 -1.12 15.45
CA MET A 247 3.76 -1.66 14.71
C MET A 247 4.94 -0.68 14.74
N SER A 248 6.16 -1.20 14.94
CA SER A 248 7.36 -0.35 15.07
C SER A 248 7.67 0.46 13.81
N VAL A 249 7.26 0.00 12.63
CA VAL A 249 7.39 0.77 11.38
C VAL A 249 6.75 2.16 11.48
N PHE A 250 5.53 2.24 12.02
CA PHE A 250 4.81 3.51 12.14
C PHE A 250 5.28 4.32 13.34
N LEU A 251 5.62 3.66 14.45
CA LEU A 251 6.15 4.33 15.65
C LEU A 251 7.50 4.99 15.35
N THR A 252 8.39 4.29 14.62
CA THR A 252 9.73 4.76 14.25
C THR A 252 9.65 5.85 13.20
N GLN A 253 8.90 5.63 12.11
CA GLN A 253 8.79 6.61 11.03
C GLN A 253 8.25 7.98 11.51
N ASN A 254 7.39 7.96 12.53
CA ASN A 254 6.79 9.14 13.11
C ASN A 254 7.53 9.62 14.38
N SER A 255 8.82 9.32 14.50
CA SER A 255 9.69 9.81 15.57
C SER A 255 10.94 10.47 14.99
N PRO A 256 11.45 11.56 15.59
CA PRO A 256 12.83 12.00 15.36
C PRO A 256 13.85 10.97 15.84
N GLY A 257 15.08 11.06 15.35
CA GLY A 257 16.13 10.06 15.62
C GLY A 257 16.49 9.80 17.08
N LEU A 258 16.35 10.83 17.91
CA LEU A 258 16.78 10.88 19.32
C LEU A 258 15.63 11.16 20.28
N ARG A 259 14.37 11.07 19.84
CA ARG A 259 13.20 11.24 20.72
C ARG A 259 11.93 10.67 20.10
N THR A 260 10.93 10.39 20.93
CA THR A 260 9.58 10.12 20.43
C THR A 260 8.90 11.42 19.97
N SER A 261 7.75 11.28 19.31
CA SER A 261 6.88 12.41 19.00
C SER A 261 5.41 12.02 19.10
N PRO A 262 4.75 12.29 20.24
CA PRO A 262 3.29 12.14 20.38
C PRO A 262 2.55 12.85 19.24
N VAL A 263 2.96 14.09 18.93
CA VAL A 263 2.42 14.91 17.85
C VAL A 263 2.43 14.16 16.51
N LYS A 264 3.60 13.68 16.05
CA LYS A 264 3.70 13.00 14.75
C LYS A 264 2.99 11.65 14.74
N ARG A 265 3.06 10.87 15.82
CA ARG A 265 2.40 9.56 15.94
C ARG A 265 0.87 9.70 15.94
N GLY A 266 0.33 10.61 16.74
CA GLY A 266 -1.10 10.92 16.78
C GLY A 266 -1.59 11.48 15.45
N TYR A 267 -0.83 12.42 14.87
CA TYR A 267 -1.11 12.98 13.55
C TYR A 267 -1.19 11.89 12.46
N TRP A 268 -0.26 10.92 12.48
CA TRP A 268 -0.30 9.79 11.56
C TRP A 268 -1.60 8.98 11.72
N VAL A 269 -2.03 8.66 12.94
CA VAL A 269 -3.28 7.93 13.18
C VAL A 269 -4.47 8.70 12.60
N VAL A 270 -4.67 9.96 13.01
CA VAL A 270 -5.86 10.71 12.57
C VAL A 270 -5.85 11.00 11.07
N ARG A 271 -4.69 11.31 10.49
CA ARG A 271 -4.60 11.66 9.06
C ARG A 271 -4.59 10.43 8.15
N ARG A 272 -3.81 9.41 8.48
CA ARG A 272 -3.65 8.22 7.62
C ARG A 272 -4.77 7.23 7.83
N LEU A 273 -5.13 6.92 9.07
CA LEU A 273 -6.17 5.92 9.36
C LEU A 273 -7.58 6.54 9.36
N LEU A 274 -7.79 7.70 9.97
CA LEU A 274 -9.13 8.30 10.11
C LEU A 274 -9.49 9.33 9.02
N GLY A 275 -8.58 9.59 8.08
CA GLY A 275 -8.85 10.49 6.94
C GLY A 275 -8.97 11.97 7.30
N GLU A 276 -8.56 12.35 8.51
CA GLU A 276 -8.77 13.69 9.04
C GLU A 276 -7.87 14.72 8.35
N HIS A 277 -8.47 15.79 7.82
CA HIS A 277 -7.72 16.89 7.22
C HIS A 277 -7.21 17.84 8.32
N ILE A 278 -5.88 17.91 8.42
CA ILE A 278 -5.16 18.82 9.31
C ILE A 278 -4.35 19.80 8.44
N PRO A 279 -4.57 21.14 8.58
CA PRO A 279 -3.82 22.13 7.82
C PRO A 279 -2.34 22.15 8.21
N ALA A 280 -1.50 22.76 7.36
CA ALA A 280 -0.09 22.94 7.66
C ALA A 280 0.10 23.83 8.92
N PRO A 281 1.15 23.59 9.73
CA PRO A 281 1.44 24.43 10.89
C PRO A 281 1.80 25.86 10.47
N PRO A 282 1.57 26.87 11.34
CA PRO A 282 2.03 28.24 11.09
C PRO A 282 3.56 28.32 10.96
N PRO A 283 4.11 29.23 10.13
CA PRO A 283 5.54 29.28 9.80
C PRO A 283 6.50 29.70 10.93
N ASN A 284 6.01 30.14 12.11
CA ASN A 284 6.84 30.71 13.18
C ASN A 284 6.68 29.98 14.53
N VAL A 285 6.45 28.67 14.51
CA VAL A 285 6.33 27.87 15.75
C VAL A 285 7.72 27.37 16.17
N PRO A 286 8.20 27.65 17.40
CA PRO A 286 9.48 27.13 17.88
C PRO A 286 9.46 25.60 17.94
N ASP A 287 10.52 24.97 17.43
CA ASP A 287 10.68 23.53 17.52
C ASP A 287 10.95 23.07 18.96
N LEU A 288 10.46 21.87 19.30
CA LEU A 288 10.90 21.16 20.50
C LEU A 288 12.36 20.69 20.30
N PRO A 289 13.18 20.61 21.38
CA PRO A 289 14.56 20.12 21.30
C PRO A 289 14.67 18.79 20.54
N GLU A 290 15.78 18.59 19.82
CA GLU A 290 16.01 17.36 19.02
C GLU A 290 16.23 16.12 19.89
N ASP A 291 16.82 16.30 21.07
CA ASP A 291 17.10 15.25 22.06
C ASP A 291 16.16 15.40 23.28
N GLU A 292 15.46 14.31 23.61
CA GLU A 292 14.53 14.24 24.75
C GLU A 292 15.23 14.47 26.11
N SER A 293 16.52 14.16 26.24
CA SER A 293 17.32 14.41 27.44
C SER A 293 17.56 15.89 27.72
N SER A 294 17.40 16.75 26.71
CA SER A 294 17.58 18.21 26.82
C SER A 294 16.33 18.94 27.35
N LEU A 295 15.25 18.22 27.67
CA LEU A 295 14.00 18.81 28.18
C LEU A 295 14.06 19.23 29.66
N GLY A 296 15.20 19.06 30.34
CA GLY A 296 15.35 19.41 31.76
C GLY A 296 14.46 18.55 32.65
N GLU A 297 13.65 19.19 33.50
CA GLU A 297 12.72 18.48 34.41
C GLU A 297 11.38 18.10 33.73
N LEU A 298 11.07 18.66 32.55
CA LEU A 298 9.78 18.46 31.90
C LEU A 298 9.73 17.14 31.14
N THR A 299 8.64 16.39 31.29
CA THR A 299 8.34 15.29 30.37
C THR A 299 7.91 15.82 29.00
N LEU A 300 7.90 14.96 27.97
CA LEU A 300 7.33 15.33 26.66
C LEU A 300 5.86 15.74 26.75
N ALA A 301 5.09 15.12 27.66
CA ALA A 301 3.71 15.50 27.92
C ALA A 301 3.60 16.92 28.49
N ASP A 302 4.46 17.27 29.45
CA ASP A 302 4.49 18.62 30.04
C ASP A 302 4.93 19.68 29.02
N ALA A 303 5.94 19.35 28.19
CA ALA A 303 6.39 20.23 27.12
C ALA A 303 5.28 20.48 26.09
N LEU A 304 4.51 19.45 25.74
CA LEU A 304 3.38 19.54 24.82
C LEU A 304 2.20 20.30 25.42
N ALA A 305 1.91 20.10 26.72
CA ALA A 305 0.88 20.86 27.43
C ALA A 305 1.18 22.36 27.41
N LYS A 306 2.42 22.75 27.71
CA LYS A 306 2.88 24.15 27.59
C LYS A 306 2.75 24.67 26.16
N HIS A 307 3.11 23.87 25.16
CA HIS A 307 2.98 24.25 23.76
C HIS A 307 1.53 24.56 23.34
N ARG A 308 0.56 23.81 23.89
CA ARG A 308 -0.88 23.98 23.64
C ARG A 308 -1.50 25.19 24.36
N GLU A 309 -0.80 25.86 25.26
CA GLU A 309 -1.30 27.11 25.86
C GLU A 309 -1.50 28.21 24.79
N HIS A 310 -0.79 28.12 23.66
CA HIS A 310 -1.06 28.95 22.50
C HIS A 310 -2.34 28.52 21.78
N ALA A 311 -3.37 29.37 21.86
CA ALA A 311 -4.69 29.11 21.28
C ALA A 311 -4.65 28.70 19.80
N SER A 312 -3.76 29.27 18.98
CA SER A 312 -3.59 28.90 17.57
C SER A 312 -3.08 27.47 17.36
N CYS A 313 -2.28 26.95 18.28
CA CYS A 313 -1.72 25.60 18.22
C CYS A 313 -2.73 24.58 18.77
N ALA A 314 -3.44 24.93 19.85
CA ALA A 314 -4.45 24.06 20.48
C ALA A 314 -5.53 23.57 19.51
N VAL A 315 -5.97 24.42 18.56
CA VAL A 315 -7.03 24.09 17.58
C VAL A 315 -6.76 22.78 16.85
N CYS A 316 -5.52 22.57 16.40
CA CYS A 316 -5.16 21.33 15.70
C CYS A 316 -4.72 20.24 16.68
N HIS A 317 -3.90 20.59 17.68
CA HIS A 317 -3.30 19.63 18.61
C HIS A 317 -4.33 18.89 19.48
N ASN A 318 -5.44 19.53 19.83
CA ASN A 318 -6.55 18.90 20.56
C ASN A 318 -7.13 17.67 19.83
N ARG A 319 -6.90 17.53 18.52
CA ARG A 319 -7.47 16.47 17.68
C ARG A 319 -6.66 15.17 17.72
N PHE A 320 -5.36 15.25 18.00
CA PHE A 320 -4.46 14.08 17.85
C PHE A 320 -3.41 13.90 18.94
N ASP A 321 -3.09 14.91 19.74
CA ASP A 321 -2.06 14.78 20.78
C ASP A 321 -2.41 13.71 21.79
N ALA A 322 -3.70 13.63 22.17
CA ALA A 322 -4.19 12.61 23.09
C ALA A 322 -3.94 11.20 22.55
N VAL A 323 -4.18 10.98 21.25
CA VAL A 323 -3.88 9.71 20.56
C VAL A 323 -2.38 9.44 20.58
N GLY A 324 -1.57 10.46 20.32
CA GLY A 324 -0.11 10.40 20.34
C GLY A 324 0.50 10.00 21.68
N LEU A 325 0.00 10.58 22.78
CA LEU A 325 0.51 10.38 24.13
C LEU A 325 0.34 8.94 24.62
N ILE A 326 -0.67 8.22 24.13
CA ILE A 326 -0.85 6.78 24.41
C ILE A 326 0.39 5.96 23.98
N PHE A 327 1.14 6.43 22.99
CA PHE A 327 2.32 5.74 22.49
C PHE A 327 3.61 6.06 23.24
N GLU A 328 3.58 6.86 24.32
CA GLU A 328 4.81 7.21 25.04
C GLU A 328 5.45 6.03 25.78
N ASN A 329 4.72 4.92 25.95
CA ASN A 329 5.32 3.64 26.35
C ASN A 329 6.16 2.96 25.26
N PHE A 330 6.26 3.54 24.06
CA PHE A 330 7.14 3.07 23.00
C PHE A 330 8.25 4.09 22.74
N GLY A 331 9.50 3.65 22.75
CA GLY A 331 10.66 4.46 22.43
C GLY A 331 10.77 4.82 20.94
N PRO A 332 11.84 5.53 20.54
CA PRO A 332 11.99 6.04 19.17
C PRO A 332 12.05 4.96 18.09
N VAL A 333 12.47 3.74 18.44
CA VAL A 333 12.51 2.57 17.53
C VAL A 333 11.28 1.67 17.73
N GLY A 334 10.30 2.12 18.50
CA GLY A 334 9.08 1.37 18.80
C GLY A 334 9.25 0.28 19.87
N GLU A 335 10.42 0.17 20.49
CA GLU A 335 10.68 -0.69 21.66
C GLU A 335 9.86 -0.26 22.87
N LEU A 336 9.53 -1.17 23.78
CA LEU A 336 8.83 -0.80 25.01
C LEU A 336 9.72 -0.02 25.98
N ARG A 337 9.16 1.01 26.61
CA ARG A 337 9.83 1.83 27.63
C ARG A 337 8.92 2.18 28.81
N SER A 338 9.51 2.30 29.99
CA SER A 338 8.87 2.82 31.21
C SER A 338 9.47 4.15 31.67
N VAL A 339 10.66 4.49 31.17
CA VAL A 339 11.32 5.77 31.38
C VAL A 339 11.77 6.34 30.03
N ASP A 340 11.85 7.65 29.95
CA ASP A 340 12.32 8.37 28.78
C ASP A 340 13.86 8.42 28.72
N LEU A 341 14.43 9.05 27.67
CA LEU A 341 15.89 9.13 27.52
C LEU A 341 16.58 10.01 28.59
N GLY A 342 15.81 10.83 29.32
CA GLY A 342 16.25 11.59 30.49
C GLY A 342 16.03 10.86 31.82
N ASN A 343 15.68 9.57 31.80
CA ASN A 343 15.40 8.73 32.96
C ASN A 343 14.18 9.18 33.80
N ARG A 344 13.22 9.86 33.19
CA ARG A 344 11.95 10.26 33.82
C ARG A 344 10.87 9.22 33.49
N PRO A 345 9.93 8.91 34.39
CA PRO A 345 8.80 8.04 34.07
C PRO A 345 8.01 8.58 32.87
N VAL A 346 7.70 7.72 31.89
CA VAL A 346 6.87 8.13 30.75
C VAL A 346 5.42 8.37 31.20
N GLN A 347 4.80 9.42 30.66
CA GLN A 347 3.40 9.75 30.92
C GLN A 347 2.56 9.44 29.68
N THR A 348 1.57 8.56 29.84
CA THR A 348 0.65 8.18 28.77
C THR A 348 -0.80 8.59 29.00
N LEU A 349 -1.12 9.13 30.19
CA LEU A 349 -2.46 9.59 30.50
C LEU A 349 -2.84 10.74 29.56
N ALA A 350 -3.95 10.58 28.86
CA ALA A 350 -4.50 11.59 27.97
C ALA A 350 -6.02 11.64 28.06
N THR A 351 -6.58 12.81 27.78
CA THR A 351 -8.02 13.01 27.62
C THR A 351 -8.32 13.15 26.14
N PHE A 352 -9.15 12.26 25.62
CA PHE A 352 -9.58 12.23 24.22
C PHE A 352 -10.58 13.38 23.92
N PRO A 353 -10.83 13.72 22.64
CA PRO A 353 -11.70 14.83 22.25
C PRO A 353 -13.15 14.77 22.76
N ASP A 354 -13.66 13.59 23.08
CA ASP A 354 -14.98 13.32 23.67
C ASP A 354 -15.01 13.50 25.20
N GLY A 355 -13.85 13.74 25.84
CA GLY A 355 -13.70 13.94 27.27
C GLY A 355 -13.39 12.66 28.07
N THR A 356 -13.39 11.48 27.45
CA THR A 356 -12.93 10.26 28.12
C THR A 356 -11.43 10.27 28.31
N SER A 357 -10.94 9.55 29.32
CA SER A 357 -9.50 9.45 29.60
C SER A 357 -8.97 8.05 29.24
N GLY A 358 -7.75 8.00 28.74
CA GLY A 358 -7.05 6.77 28.39
C GLY A 358 -5.56 6.85 28.70
N SER A 359 -4.93 5.69 28.86
CA SER A 359 -3.49 5.63 29.21
C SER A 359 -2.71 4.53 28.47
N ASN A 360 -3.39 3.73 27.65
CA ASN A 360 -2.81 2.58 26.97
C ASN A 360 -3.53 2.30 25.64
N LEU A 361 -2.96 1.39 24.85
CA LEU A 361 -3.49 1.01 23.54
C LEU A 361 -4.92 0.46 23.61
N GLY A 362 -5.29 -0.24 24.69
CA GLY A 362 -6.64 -0.75 24.89
C GLY A 362 -7.68 0.37 25.02
N ASP A 363 -7.33 1.43 25.77
CA ASP A 363 -8.19 2.61 25.89
C ASP A 363 -8.32 3.36 24.55
N LEU A 364 -7.22 3.49 23.79
CA LEU A 364 -7.27 4.06 22.44
C LEU A 364 -8.17 3.24 21.50
N ARG A 365 -8.03 1.91 21.50
CA ARG A 365 -8.88 1.04 20.68
C ARG A 365 -10.36 1.16 21.07
N ARG A 366 -10.66 1.29 22.36
CA ARG A 366 -12.03 1.54 22.84
C ARG A 366 -12.58 2.87 22.31
N TYR A 367 -11.80 3.95 22.46
CA TYR A 367 -12.17 5.27 21.93
C TYR A 367 -12.42 5.23 20.41
N LEU A 368 -11.52 4.58 19.65
CA LEU A 368 -11.70 4.43 18.20
C LEU A 368 -12.99 3.68 17.87
N LYS A 369 -13.26 2.58 18.57
CA LYS A 369 -14.47 1.78 18.37
C LYS A 369 -15.76 2.56 18.65
N GLU A 370 -15.78 3.31 19.74
CA GLU A 370 -16.98 4.02 20.20
C GLU A 370 -17.25 5.30 19.40
N HIS A 371 -16.20 5.95 18.86
CA HIS A 371 -16.33 7.31 18.31
C HIS A 371 -15.78 7.52 16.90
N ARG A 372 -14.84 6.70 16.43
CA ARG A 372 -14.07 6.99 15.19
C ARG A 372 -14.02 5.81 14.21
N GLU A 373 -14.77 4.74 14.47
CA GLU A 373 -14.76 3.53 13.65
C GLU A 373 -15.24 3.80 12.22
N GLN A 374 -16.28 4.61 12.08
CA GLN A 374 -16.82 4.99 10.77
C GLN A 374 -15.83 5.85 9.98
N ASP A 375 -15.07 6.73 10.63
CA ASP A 375 -14.03 7.53 9.97
C ASP A 375 -12.95 6.63 9.34
N PHE A 376 -12.56 5.55 10.04
CA PHE A 376 -11.62 4.57 9.48
C PHE A 376 -12.20 3.86 8.27
N ILE A 377 -13.45 3.39 8.36
CA ILE A 377 -14.13 2.67 7.27
C ILE A 377 -14.26 3.58 6.04
N GLU A 378 -14.79 4.78 6.21
CA GLU A 378 -14.99 5.73 5.11
C GLU A 378 -13.64 6.10 4.47
N ASN A 379 -12.62 6.39 5.28
CA ASN A 379 -11.30 6.72 4.76
C ASN A 379 -10.67 5.53 4.01
N LEU A 380 -10.77 4.30 4.51
CA LEU A 380 -10.32 3.11 3.79
C LEU A 380 -11.02 2.98 2.44
N CYS A 381 -12.36 3.10 2.41
CA CYS A 381 -13.14 3.09 1.16
C CYS A 381 -12.63 4.15 0.18
N ARG A 382 -12.44 5.40 0.64
CA ARG A 382 -11.96 6.51 -0.18
C ARG A 382 -10.56 6.26 -0.73
N LYS A 383 -9.62 5.78 0.10
CA LYS A 383 -8.24 5.53 -0.32
C LYS A 383 -8.15 4.39 -1.31
N LEU A 384 -8.86 3.30 -1.05
CA LEU A 384 -8.86 2.13 -1.92
C LEU A 384 -9.54 2.43 -3.26
N LEU A 385 -10.66 3.16 -3.26
CA LEU A 385 -11.32 3.60 -4.48
C LEU A 385 -10.41 4.52 -5.30
N ALA A 386 -9.77 5.52 -4.68
CA ALA A 386 -8.83 6.41 -5.37
C ALA A 386 -7.67 5.63 -6.01
N PHE A 387 -7.14 4.63 -5.29
CA PHE A 387 -6.09 3.75 -5.80
C PHE A 387 -6.58 2.90 -6.99
N GLY A 388 -7.73 2.25 -6.87
CA GLY A 388 -8.31 1.42 -7.94
C GLY A 388 -8.68 2.21 -9.20
N LEU A 389 -9.12 3.47 -9.04
CA LEU A 389 -9.43 4.35 -10.16
C LEU A 389 -8.18 5.04 -10.75
N GLY A 390 -7.06 5.07 -10.02
CA GLY A 390 -5.85 5.77 -10.43
C GLY A 390 -5.99 7.29 -10.51
N ARG A 391 -6.95 7.88 -9.77
CA ARG A 391 -7.23 9.32 -9.75
C ARG A 391 -7.79 9.79 -8.40
N THR A 392 -7.76 11.09 -8.16
CA THR A 392 -8.47 11.70 -7.03
C THR A 392 -9.98 11.50 -7.16
N LEU A 393 -10.66 11.29 -6.04
CA LEU A 393 -12.11 11.18 -6.00
C LEU A 393 -12.78 12.53 -6.28
N LEU A 394 -13.95 12.45 -6.91
CA LEU A 394 -14.84 13.57 -7.19
C LEU A 394 -16.09 13.46 -6.31
N LEU A 395 -16.85 14.54 -6.21
CA LEU A 395 -18.15 14.55 -5.50
C LEU A 395 -19.10 13.45 -6.03
N SER A 396 -19.05 13.14 -7.33
CA SER A 396 -19.87 12.06 -7.91
C SER A 396 -19.49 10.64 -7.45
N ASP A 397 -18.35 10.48 -6.78
CA ASP A 397 -17.89 9.19 -6.26
C ASP A 397 -18.41 8.94 -4.83
N ASP A 398 -18.95 9.94 -4.13
CA ASP A 398 -19.40 9.80 -2.74
C ASP A 398 -20.52 8.77 -2.58
N LEU A 399 -21.46 8.70 -3.54
CA LEU A 399 -22.51 7.67 -3.54
C LEU A 399 -21.94 6.23 -3.60
N LEU A 400 -20.80 6.05 -4.28
CA LEU A 400 -20.12 4.76 -4.31
C LEU A 400 -19.40 4.50 -2.98
N VAL A 401 -18.80 5.52 -2.37
CA VAL A 401 -18.18 5.41 -1.04
C VAL A 401 -19.22 4.99 0.00
N ASP A 402 -20.40 5.60 0.00
CA ASP A 402 -21.50 5.24 0.90
C ASP A 402 -21.95 3.79 0.68
N ALA A 403 -22.12 3.38 -0.57
CA ALA A 403 -22.49 2.00 -0.92
C ALA A 403 -21.40 0.99 -0.51
N MET A 404 -20.12 1.34 -0.66
CA MET A 404 -18.99 0.53 -0.20
C MET A 404 -19.02 0.35 1.32
N THR A 405 -19.23 1.44 2.07
CA THR A 405 -19.32 1.42 3.54
C THR A 405 -20.48 0.55 4.01
N GLN A 406 -21.67 0.70 3.43
CA GLN A 406 -22.82 -0.13 3.78
C GLN A 406 -22.58 -1.61 3.46
N LYS A 407 -22.10 -1.92 2.24
CA LYS A 407 -21.83 -3.31 1.86
C LYS A 407 -20.77 -3.94 2.77
N LEU A 408 -19.78 -3.17 3.21
CA LEU A 408 -18.76 -3.65 4.13
C LEU A 408 -19.36 -4.05 5.48
N GLN A 409 -20.26 -3.23 6.03
CA GLN A 409 -20.98 -3.53 7.28
C GLN A 409 -21.85 -4.79 7.13
N ASP A 410 -22.58 -4.90 6.01
CA ASP A 410 -23.47 -6.04 5.73
C ASP A 410 -22.71 -7.37 5.54
N ASN A 411 -21.41 -7.31 5.25
CA ASN A 411 -20.55 -8.46 4.97
C ASN A 411 -19.42 -8.60 6.00
N GLU A 412 -19.68 -8.31 7.28
CA GLU A 412 -18.75 -8.54 8.40
C GLU A 412 -17.36 -7.90 8.20
N TYR A 413 -17.31 -6.79 7.46
CA TYR A 413 -16.11 -6.05 7.13
C TYR A 413 -15.06 -6.80 6.30
N LYS A 414 -15.49 -7.78 5.50
CA LYS A 414 -14.62 -8.58 4.64
C LYS A 414 -13.95 -7.75 3.53
N PHE A 415 -12.64 -7.93 3.35
CA PHE A 415 -11.86 -7.19 2.36
C PHE A 415 -12.39 -7.39 0.93
N GLY A 416 -12.78 -8.62 0.57
CA GLY A 416 -13.34 -8.95 -0.72
C GLY A 416 -14.56 -8.10 -1.08
N SER A 417 -15.43 -7.80 -0.10
CA SER A 417 -16.62 -6.96 -0.32
C SER A 417 -16.28 -5.54 -0.79
N LEU A 418 -15.15 -4.97 -0.34
CA LEU A 418 -14.65 -3.67 -0.84
C LEU A 418 -14.24 -3.77 -2.30
N ILE A 419 -13.44 -4.79 -2.64
CA ILE A 419 -12.92 -4.99 -3.99
C ILE A 419 -14.06 -5.25 -4.96
N GLU A 420 -14.99 -6.12 -4.60
CA GLU A 420 -16.17 -6.42 -5.41
C GLU A 420 -17.00 -5.16 -5.68
N SER A 421 -17.25 -4.32 -4.68
CA SER A 421 -17.95 -3.04 -4.87
C SER A 421 -17.25 -2.13 -5.88
N ILE A 422 -15.92 -2.08 -5.83
CA ILE A 422 -15.12 -1.25 -6.75
C ILE A 422 -15.21 -1.81 -8.17
N VAL A 423 -14.89 -3.09 -8.38
CA VAL A 423 -14.77 -3.66 -9.73
C VAL A 423 -16.12 -3.75 -10.45
N THR A 424 -17.23 -3.89 -9.72
CA THR A 424 -18.58 -3.86 -10.30
C THR A 424 -19.13 -2.45 -10.47
N SER A 425 -18.41 -1.40 -10.05
CA SER A 425 -18.90 -0.03 -10.13
C SER A 425 -18.79 0.54 -11.55
N PRO A 426 -19.73 1.43 -11.96
CA PRO A 426 -19.58 2.19 -13.19
C PRO A 426 -18.27 3.01 -13.23
N GLN A 427 -17.80 3.50 -12.09
CA GLN A 427 -16.56 4.27 -11.97
C GLN A 427 -15.34 3.45 -12.41
N PHE A 428 -15.31 2.16 -12.10
CA PHE A 428 -14.19 1.28 -12.44
C PHE A 428 -14.30 0.72 -13.86
N GLN A 429 -15.52 0.39 -14.31
CA GLN A 429 -15.78 -0.20 -15.63
C GLN A 429 -15.86 0.83 -16.77
N THR A 430 -15.78 2.13 -16.46
CA THR A 430 -15.76 3.18 -17.48
C THR A 430 -14.47 3.99 -17.40
N ARG A 431 -14.10 4.60 -18.52
CA ARG A 431 -13.19 5.74 -18.55
C ARG A 431 -14.01 7.03 -18.61
N ARG A 432 -13.47 8.09 -18.01
CA ARG A 432 -14.04 9.43 -18.05
C ARG A 432 -13.03 10.30 -18.81
N GLN A 433 -13.48 10.93 -19.88
CA GLN A 433 -12.69 11.94 -20.61
C GLN A 433 -12.68 13.27 -19.86
#